data_AF-A0A6A6ILB5-F1
#
_entry.id   AF-A0A6A6ILB5-F1
#
_cell.length_a   1.000
_cell.length_b   1.000
_cell.length_c   1.000
_cell.angle_alpha   90.00
_cell.angle_beta   90.00
_cell.angle_gamma   90.00
#
_symmetry.space_group_name_H-M   'P 1'
#
loop_
_entity.id
_entity.type
_entity.pdbx_description
1 polymer ?
#
loop_
_entity_poly.entity_id
_entity_poly.type
_entity_poly.pdbx_seq_one_letter_code
_entity_poly.pdbx_strand_id
1 'polypeptide(L)'
;MAISLSTLLLAIQGIPVTIFSTFILRDPAKVNFADAPVAVQHAMSMSTFSVGIFYLVGATQPKRTRHHFLIATSFVRLIAAYVFFKDGDDARGGAVWDVVMVGLNALVIWYERLAYLSG
;
A
#
# COMPACT_ATOMS: atom_id res chain seq x y z
N MET A 1 18.00 6.20 16.74
CA MET A 1 16.79 6.87 16.19
C MET A 1 15.65 5.86 16.30
N ALA A 2 14.68 6.07 17.19
CA ALA A 2 13.57 5.11 17.36
C ALA A 2 12.75 5.06 16.06
N ILE A 3 12.43 3.85 15.59
CA ILE A 3 11.59 3.64 14.41
C ILE A 3 10.19 4.16 14.75
N SER A 4 9.69 5.10 13.96
CA SER A 4 8.34 5.65 14.14
C SER A 4 7.27 4.72 13.58
N LEU A 5 6.04 4.81 14.08
CA LEU A 5 4.91 4.00 13.59
C LEU A 5 4.65 4.26 12.11
N SER A 6 4.80 5.51 11.65
CA SER A 6 4.66 5.86 10.23
C SER A 6 5.73 5.21 9.36
N THR A 7 6.95 5.03 9.85
CA THR A 7 8.01 4.27 9.16
C THR A 7 7.63 2.79 9.06
N LEU A 8 7.22 2.18 10.17
CA LEU A 8 6.85 0.77 10.21
C LEU A 8 5.65 0.49 9.28
N LEU A 9 4.61 1.31 9.36
CA LEU A 9 3.40 1.15 8.58
C LEU A 9 3.68 1.24 7.07
N LEU A 10 4.49 2.21 6.63
CA LEU A 10 4.88 2.33 5.23
C LEU A 10 5.70 1.13 4.75
N ALA A 11 6.60 0.60 5.58
CA ALA A 11 7.35 -0.61 5.25
C ALA A 11 6.44 -1.85 5.12
N ILE A 12 5.51 -2.04 6.07
CA ILE A 12 4.53 -3.15 6.05
C ILE A 12 3.62 -3.05 4.82
N GLN A 13 3.27 -1.84 4.38
CA GLN A 13 2.46 -1.67 3.16
C GLN A 13 3.28 -1.92 1.89
N GLY A 14 4.56 -1.54 1.85
CA GLY A 14 5.42 -1.70 0.68
C GLY A 14 5.86 -3.14 0.41
N ILE A 15 6.13 -3.93 1.45
CA ILE A 15 6.67 -5.29 1.31
C ILE A 15 5.71 -6.23 0.53
N PRO A 16 4.43 -6.41 0.92
CA PRO A 16 3.51 -7.29 0.21
C PRO A 16 3.29 -6.87 -1.24
N VAL A 17 3.23 -5.56 -1.51
CA VAL A 17 3.08 -5.00 -2.86
C VAL A 17 4.29 -5.36 -3.74
N THR A 18 5.50 -5.23 -3.18
CA THR A 18 6.75 -5.58 -3.87
C THR A 18 6.84 -7.09 -4.14
N ILE A 19 6.45 -7.89 -3.15
CA ILE A 19 6.41 -9.36 -3.28
C ILE A 19 5.40 -9.78 -4.35
N PHE A 20 4.18 -9.24 -4.32
CA PHE A 20 3.13 -9.53 -5.30
C PHE A 20 3.58 -9.19 -6.73
N SER A 21 4.18 -8.03 -6.93
CA SER A 21 4.79 -7.64 -8.21
C SER A 21 5.87 -8.62 -8.70
N THR A 22 6.73 -9.07 -7.78
CA THR A 22 7.77 -10.06 -8.10
C THR A 22 7.15 -11.40 -8.53
N PHE A 23 6.05 -11.81 -7.90
CA PHE A 23 5.32 -13.01 -8.30
C PHE A 23 4.66 -12.89 -9.67
N ILE A 24 4.13 -11.72 -10.06
CA ILE A 24 3.61 -11.51 -11.42
C ILE A 24 4.69 -11.80 -12.48
N LEU A 25 5.96 -11.41 -12.22
CA LEU A 25 7.05 -11.65 -13.18
C LEU A 25 7.60 -13.07 -13.15
N ARG A 26 7.74 -13.64 -11.95
CA ARG A 26 8.43 -14.92 -11.76
C ARG A 26 7.52 -16.13 -11.94
N ASP A 27 6.27 -16.01 -11.52
CA ASP A 27 5.31 -17.12 -11.48
C ASP A 27 3.87 -16.58 -11.51
N PRO A 28 3.41 -16.04 -12.66
CA PRO A 28 2.11 -15.36 -12.78
C PRO A 28 0.92 -16.28 -12.46
N ALA A 29 1.07 -17.60 -12.59
CA ALA A 29 0.04 -18.56 -12.24
C ALA A 29 -0.30 -18.56 -10.74
N LYS A 30 0.68 -18.28 -9.86
CA LYS A 30 0.46 -18.21 -8.41
C LYS A 30 -0.37 -17.02 -7.95
N VAL A 31 -0.53 -16.02 -8.81
CA VAL A 31 -1.23 -14.77 -8.50
C VAL A 31 -2.37 -14.49 -9.47
N ASN A 32 -2.87 -15.51 -10.17
CA ASN A 32 -3.98 -15.42 -11.13
C ASN A 32 -3.71 -14.46 -12.32
N PHE A 33 -2.47 -14.37 -12.77
CA PHE A 33 -2.04 -13.59 -13.93
C PHE A 33 -1.63 -14.44 -15.15
N ALA A 34 -1.81 -15.76 -15.10
CA ALA A 34 -1.35 -16.68 -16.16
C ALA A 34 -1.93 -16.35 -17.55
N ASP A 35 -3.21 -15.97 -17.59
CA ASP A 35 -3.93 -15.72 -18.85
C ASP A 35 -3.75 -14.28 -19.38
N ALA A 36 -3.08 -13.42 -18.62
CA ALA A 36 -2.81 -12.06 -19.04
C ALA A 36 -1.71 -12.03 -20.12
N PRO A 37 -1.80 -11.19 -21.17
CA PRO A 37 -0.70 -11.01 -22.12
C PRO A 37 0.59 -10.60 -21.41
N VAL A 38 1.75 -11.08 -21.88
CA VAL A 38 3.07 -10.78 -21.27
C VAL A 38 3.30 -9.27 -21.10
N ALA A 39 2.87 -8.47 -22.08
CA ALA A 39 2.96 -7.01 -21.99
C ALA A 39 2.15 -6.43 -20.82
N VAL A 40 0.97 -6.98 -20.54
CA VAL A 40 0.12 -6.58 -19.40
C VAL A 40 0.77 -7.03 -18.09
N GLN A 41 1.31 -8.25 -18.02
CA GLN A 41 2.03 -8.75 -16.85
C GLN A 41 3.22 -7.84 -16.50
N HIS A 42 4.03 -7.45 -17.50
CA HIS A 42 5.15 -6.53 -17.31
C HIS A 42 4.70 -5.13 -16.88
N ALA A 43 3.70 -4.56 -17.55
CA ALA A 43 3.20 -3.22 -17.22
C ALA A 43 2.61 -3.16 -15.81
N MET A 44 1.79 -4.14 -15.45
CA MET A 44 1.20 -4.25 -14.11
C MET A 44 2.26 -4.51 -13.05
N SER A 45 3.22 -5.40 -13.32
CA SER A 45 4.28 -5.68 -12.37
C SER A 45 5.17 -4.45 -12.14
N MET A 46 5.64 -3.77 -13.19
CA MET A 46 6.51 -2.59 -13.04
C MET A 46 5.81 -1.46 -12.31
N SER A 47 4.51 -1.24 -12.60
CA SER A 47 3.70 -0.24 -11.91
C SER A 47 3.56 -0.59 -10.42
N THR A 48 3.24 -1.84 -10.11
CA THR A 48 3.08 -2.33 -8.74
C THR A 48 4.41 -2.31 -7.97
N PHE A 49 5.51 -2.71 -8.61
CA PHE A 49 6.85 -2.65 -8.04
C PHE A 49 7.21 -1.21 -7.67
N SER A 50 6.96 -0.28 -8.61
CA SER A 50 7.23 1.14 -8.40
C SER A 50 6.45 1.70 -7.21
N VAL A 51 5.17 1.31 -7.06
CA VAL A 51 4.37 1.66 -5.87
C VAL A 51 4.99 1.08 -4.60
N GLY A 52 5.38 -0.20 -4.60
CA GLY A 52 6.07 -0.83 -3.47
C GLY A 52 7.34 -0.10 -3.06
N ILE A 53 8.18 0.27 -4.02
CA ILE A 53 9.39 1.08 -3.79
C ILE A 53 9.02 2.48 -3.27
N PHE A 54 7.98 3.14 -3.77
CA PHE A 54 7.55 4.43 -3.23
C PHE A 54 7.15 4.35 -1.75
N TYR A 55 6.51 3.27 -1.31
CA TYR A 55 6.23 3.04 0.12
C TYR A 55 7.52 2.88 0.93
N LEU A 56 8.48 2.09 0.44
CA LEU A 56 9.76 1.88 1.12
C LEU A 56 10.62 3.15 1.19
N VAL A 57 10.69 3.92 0.10
CA VAL A 57 11.37 5.22 0.08
C VAL A 57 10.63 6.23 0.95
N GLY A 58 9.29 6.21 0.94
CA GLY A 58 8.46 7.01 1.83
C GLY A 58 8.80 6.77 3.30
N ALA A 59 9.07 5.52 3.68
CA ALA A 59 9.43 5.17 5.05
C ALA A 59 10.71 5.85 5.56
N THR A 60 11.64 6.22 4.67
CA THR A 60 12.91 6.91 5.00
C THR A 60 12.78 8.43 5.02
N GLN A 61 11.67 8.99 4.53
CA GLN A 61 11.43 10.44 4.50
C GLN A 61 11.15 11.01 5.90
N PRO A 62 11.29 12.34 6.11
CA PRO A 62 10.93 12.98 7.38
C PRO A 62 9.46 12.76 7.78
N LYS A 63 9.16 12.77 9.10
CA LYS A 63 7.83 12.45 9.66
C LYS A 63 6.68 13.20 8.98
N ARG A 64 6.83 14.52 8.77
CA ARG A 64 5.81 15.34 8.09
C ARG A 64 5.50 14.84 6.68
N THR A 65 6.52 14.50 5.92
CA THR A 65 6.40 13.96 4.57
C THR A 65 5.71 12.60 4.60
N ARG A 66 6.06 11.72 5.56
CA ARG A 66 5.39 10.43 5.75
C ARG A 66 3.90 10.60 6.01
N HIS A 67 3.51 11.56 6.86
CA HIS A 67 2.10 11.84 7.13
C HIS A 67 1.36 12.33 5.89
N HIS A 68 1.95 13.25 5.12
CA HIS A 68 1.35 13.70 3.86
C HIS A 68 1.19 12.55 2.87
N PHE A 69 2.19 11.67 2.78
CA PHE A 69 2.15 10.50 1.93
C PHE A 69 1.03 9.53 2.36
N LEU A 70 0.91 9.24 3.67
CA LEU A 70 -0.17 8.41 4.22
C LEU A 70 -1.56 9.01 3.96
N ILE A 71 -1.72 10.34 4.02
CA ILE A 71 -2.98 11.01 3.67
C ILE A 71 -3.27 10.85 2.18
N ALA A 72 -2.29 11.13 1.32
CA ALA A 72 -2.45 11.02 -0.13
C ALA A 72 -2.81 9.59 -0.55
N THR A 73 -2.13 8.59 0.01
CA THR A 73 -2.41 7.18 -0.30
C THR A 73 -3.77 6.74 0.22
N SER A 74 -4.26 7.28 1.33
CA SER A 74 -5.61 6.99 1.82
C SER A 74 -6.70 7.34 0.81
N PHE A 75 -6.57 8.45 0.08
CA PHE A 75 -7.55 8.78 -0.98
C PHE A 75 -7.57 7.75 -2.10
N VAL A 76 -6.38 7.34 -2.57
CA VAL A 76 -6.26 6.32 -3.62
C VAL A 76 -6.79 4.97 -3.13
N ARG A 77 -6.52 4.61 -1.88
CA ARG A 77 -7.02 3.37 -1.26
C ARG A 77 -8.53 3.35 -1.12
N LEU A 78 -9.18 4.48 -0.80
CA LEU A 78 -10.64 4.55 -0.78
C LEU A 78 -11.25 4.36 -2.18
N ILE A 79 -10.60 4.90 -3.21
CA ILE A 79 -11.01 4.66 -4.60
C ILE A 79 -10.84 3.18 -4.95
N ALA A 80 -9.70 2.57 -4.60
CA ALA A 80 -9.45 1.14 -4.82
C ALA A 80 -10.46 0.26 -4.08
N ALA A 81 -10.76 0.58 -2.81
CA ALA A 81 -11.75 -0.13 -2.02
C ALA A 81 -13.14 -0.08 -2.67
N TYR A 82 -13.53 1.07 -3.22
CA TYR A 82 -14.79 1.22 -3.94
C TYR A 82 -14.83 0.36 -5.21
N VAL A 83 -13.73 0.31 -5.97
CA VAL A 83 -13.61 -0.53 -7.16
C VAL A 83 -13.74 -2.00 -6.79
N PHE A 84 -12.93 -2.48 -5.83
CA PHE A 84 -12.98 -3.88 -5.38
C PHE A 84 -14.33 -4.28 -4.78
N PHE A 85 -15.03 -3.34 -4.13
CA PHE A 85 -16.38 -3.62 -3.63
C PHE A 85 -17.39 -3.81 -4.77
N LYS A 86 -17.21 -3.14 -5.91
CA LYS A 86 -18.06 -3.30 -7.10
C LYS A 86 -17.79 -4.59 -7.86
N ASP A 87 -16.56 -5.10 -7.79
CA ASP A 87 -16.16 -6.33 -8.49
C ASP A 87 -16.72 -7.61 -7.84
N GLY A 88 -17.42 -7.49 -6.71
CA GLY A 88 -18.17 -8.59 -6.08
C GLY A 88 -17.39 -9.33 -5.00
N ASP A 89 -17.92 -10.49 -4.57
CA ASP A 89 -17.41 -11.20 -3.39
C ASP A 89 -15.97 -11.73 -3.57
N ASP A 90 -15.58 -12.09 -4.81
CA ASP A 90 -14.22 -12.57 -5.11
C ASP A 90 -13.14 -11.50 -4.90
N ALA A 91 -13.50 -10.21 -5.05
CA ALA A 91 -12.60 -9.07 -4.88
C ALA A 91 -12.73 -8.40 -3.50
N ARG A 92 -13.69 -8.83 -2.67
CA ARG A 92 -14.03 -8.20 -1.39
C ARG A 92 -12.88 -8.15 -0.40
N GLY A 93 -11.95 -9.10 -0.48
CA GLY A 93 -10.72 -9.10 0.31
C GLY A 93 -9.86 -7.84 0.06
N GLY A 94 -9.75 -7.39 -1.19
CA GLY A 94 -9.06 -6.16 -1.56
C GLY A 94 -9.74 -4.92 -0.99
N ALA A 95 -11.08 -4.87 -1.07
CA ALA A 95 -11.86 -3.78 -0.49
C ALA A 95 -11.66 -3.65 1.02
N VAL A 96 -11.74 -4.77 1.75
CA VAL A 96 -11.51 -4.79 3.20
C VAL A 96 -10.08 -4.36 3.53
N TRP A 97 -9.09 -4.90 2.81
CA TRP A 97 -7.69 -4.53 3.00
C TRP A 97 -7.47 -3.02 2.88
N ASP A 98 -7.98 -2.39 1.82
CA ASP A 98 -7.76 -0.96 1.60
C ASP A 98 -8.49 -0.08 2.62
N VAL A 99 -9.70 -0.45 3.06
CA VAL A 99 -10.41 0.24 4.15
C VAL A 99 -9.62 0.14 5.46
N VAL A 100 -9.11 -1.05 5.80
CA VAL A 100 -8.28 -1.24 7.00
C VAL A 100 -7.03 -0.36 6.92
N MET A 101 -6.35 -0.32 5.78
CA MET A 101 -5.14 0.49 5.61
C MET A 101 -5.43 2.00 5.72
N VAL A 102 -6.57 2.48 5.23
CA VAL A 102 -7.01 3.88 5.44
C VAL A 102 -7.19 4.17 6.93
N GLY A 103 -7.84 3.27 7.67
CA GLY A 103 -8.00 3.39 9.11
C GLY A 103 -6.67 3.43 9.85
N LEU A 104 -5.74 2.53 9.50
CA LEU A 104 -4.40 2.48 10.08
C LEU A 104 -3.58 3.73 9.76
N ASN A 105 -3.66 4.25 8.53
CA ASN A 105 -3.01 5.50 8.14
C ASN A 105 -3.49 6.66 9.03
N ALA A 106 -4.81 6.82 9.18
CA ALA A 106 -5.40 7.87 10.00
C ALA A 106 -5.02 7.73 11.48
N LEU A 107 -5.10 6.53 12.03
CA LEU A 107 -4.75 6.22 13.42
C LEU A 107 -3.28 6.56 13.71
N VAL A 108 -2.36 6.15 12.85
CA VAL A 108 -0.92 6.42 13.02
C VAL A 108 -0.63 7.92 12.96
N ILE A 109 -1.22 8.65 12.02
CA ILE A 109 -1.03 10.11 11.93
C ILE A 109 -1.56 10.78 13.20
N TRP A 110 -2.77 10.41 13.64
CA TRP A 110 -3.39 10.99 14.82
C TRP A 110 -2.55 10.73 16.08
N TYR A 111 -2.13 9.47 16.30
CA TYR A 111 -1.31 9.09 17.44
C TYR A 111 0.05 9.82 17.45
N GLU A 112 0.76 9.85 16.32
CA GLU A 112 2.07 10.51 16.24
C GLU A 112 1.99 12.04 16.37
N ARG A 113 0.83 12.65 16.06
CA ARG A 113 0.57 14.07 16.31
C ARG A 113 0.26 14.34 17.78
N LEU A 114 -0.56 13.52 18.43
CA LEU A 114 -0.85 13.66 19.86
C LEU A 114 0.39 13.48 20.72
N ALA A 115 1.20 12.47 20.43
CA ALA A 115 2.46 12.23 21.13
C ALA A 115 3.47 13.40 21.00
N TYR A 116 3.33 14.23 19.96
CA TYR A 116 4.13 15.45 19.79
C TYR A 116 3.58 16.66 20.57
N LEU A 117 2.28 16.68 20.87
CA LEU A 117 1.65 17.74 21.65
C LEU A 117 1.72 17.50 23.16
N SER A 118 1.96 16.26 23.59
CA SER A 118 2.02 15.85 24.99
C SER A 118 3.42 15.84 25.61
N GLY A 119 4.46 16.20 24.85
CA GLY A 119 5.85 16.26 25.30
C GLY A 119 6.46 17.61 25.00
#